data_AF-A0A7S8MYH9-F1
#
_entry.id   AF-A0A7S8MYH9-F1
#
_cell.length_a   1.000
_cell.length_b   1.000
_cell.length_c   1.000
_cell.angle_alpha   90.00
_cell.angle_beta   90.00
_cell.angle_gamma   90.00
#
_symmetry.space_group_name_H-M   'P 1'
#
loop_
_entity.id
_entity.type
_entity.pdbx_description
1 polymer ?
#
loop_
_entity_poly.entity_id
_entity_poly.type
_entity_poly.pdbx_seq_one_letter_code
_entity_poly.pdbx_strand_id
1 'polypeptide(L)'
;MSDDKPTPGEPVEEPVGEPVAEEPPVDDVVGSARESLADAEAAGSPETPASDQEPAAEPVVVEPVVVESAPSVDEPAVVETVAAEPVVVESAAAETAAPTEAYEAAVVATAVTASEPGVGAYGAQPIFVQAPEAPRPRGNRAAAGAIGLLAALSFGVLYLAVWVGLGLVDGSVTVSSIGTALLAALATWSLWVPVVVFFIAFWLLGAIINRGRWAAWVIFGLLVGAAAYGGHLLGQLFQAPFWTLTAQEGAELVEGQLLAPLAIAAFIIGRELTIWFGSWVAARGKRMTELNVEARREYERTLEAGPQLHQY
;
A
#
# COMPACT_ATOMS: atom_id res chain seq x y z
N MET A 1 77.52 8.39 -22.75
CA MET A 1 78.24 9.40 -21.97
C MET A 1 77.30 10.58 -21.83
N SER A 2 76.96 10.91 -20.58
CA SER A 2 76.43 12.18 -20.05
C SER A 2 75.12 12.72 -20.66
N ASP A 3 74.00 12.66 -19.95
CA ASP A 3 73.58 13.60 -18.89
C ASP A 3 73.51 15.05 -19.38
N ASP A 4 72.28 15.55 -19.56
CA ASP A 4 71.98 16.92 -19.18
C ASP A 4 70.53 17.00 -18.65
N LYS A 5 70.42 17.39 -17.37
CA LYS A 5 69.16 17.71 -16.69
C LYS A 5 68.87 19.19 -16.91
N PRO A 6 67.62 19.62 -17.16
CA PRO A 6 67.22 20.98 -16.85
C PRO A 6 66.85 21.12 -15.36
N THR A 7 67.53 22.06 -14.72
CA THR A 7 67.26 22.59 -13.37
C THR A 7 66.04 23.53 -13.38
N PRO A 8 65.31 23.69 -12.27
CA PRO A 8 63.98 24.29 -12.20
C PRO A 8 64.01 25.81 -12.03
N GLY A 9 62.97 26.49 -12.54
CA GLY A 9 62.59 27.82 -12.06
C GLY A 9 62.24 28.82 -13.15
N GLU A 10 60.99 28.77 -13.65
CA GLU A 10 60.27 29.96 -14.11
C GLU A 10 58.84 29.87 -13.53
N PRO A 11 58.29 30.97 -12.97
CA PRO A 11 56.93 30.96 -12.44
C PRO A 11 55.95 30.99 -13.61
N VAL A 12 55.15 29.94 -13.75
CA VAL A 12 53.97 30.00 -14.60
C VAL A 12 52.92 30.79 -13.82
N GLU A 13 52.55 31.96 -14.34
CA GLU A 13 51.43 32.74 -13.84
C GLU A 13 50.16 31.87 -13.84
N GLU A 14 49.55 31.69 -12.66
CA GLU A 14 48.22 31.10 -12.55
C GLU A 14 47.21 31.99 -13.28
N PRO A 15 46.28 31.44 -14.08
CA PRO A 15 45.18 32.23 -14.58
C PRO A 15 44.33 32.66 -13.38
N VAL A 16 44.30 33.97 -13.15
CA VAL A 16 43.40 34.65 -12.21
C VAL A 16 41.99 34.11 -12.41
N GLY A 17 41.45 33.50 -11.35
CA GLY A 17 40.12 32.92 -11.33
C GLY A 17 39.06 33.92 -11.78
N GLU A 18 38.11 33.44 -12.58
CA GLU A 18 36.83 34.10 -12.77
C GLU A 18 36.20 34.38 -11.38
N PRO A 19 35.55 35.54 -11.17
CA PRO A 19 34.83 35.77 -9.94
C PRO A 19 33.66 34.79 -9.89
N VAL A 20 33.75 33.80 -9.01
CA VAL A 20 32.61 32.98 -8.58
C VAL A 20 31.57 33.96 -8.04
N ALA A 21 30.41 34.02 -8.69
CA ALA A 21 29.26 34.74 -8.16
C ALA A 21 28.93 34.15 -6.78
N GLU A 22 29.03 34.97 -5.73
CA GLU A 22 28.54 34.61 -4.41
C GLU A 22 27.05 34.25 -4.51
N GLU A 23 26.70 33.04 -4.05
CA GLU A 23 25.30 32.66 -3.89
C GLU A 23 24.63 33.65 -2.90
N PRO A 24 23.48 34.24 -3.25
CA PRO A 24 22.84 35.19 -2.36
C PRO A 24 22.40 34.50 -1.06
N PRO A 25 22.46 35.20 0.08
CA PRO A 25 22.06 34.65 1.36
C PRO A 25 20.61 34.16 1.31
N VAL A 26 20.35 33.01 1.92
CA VAL A 26 19.06 32.28 1.90
C VAL A 26 17.84 33.12 2.32
N ASP A 27 18.05 34.24 3.02
CA ASP A 27 16.99 35.17 3.41
C ASP A 27 16.47 36.03 2.23
N ASP A 28 17.28 36.25 1.20
CA ASP A 28 16.95 37.06 0.02
C ASP A 28 16.06 36.28 -0.99
N VAL A 29 16.20 34.96 -0.99
CA VAL A 29 15.38 34.04 -1.80
C VAL A 29 13.94 33.96 -1.27
N VAL A 30 13.75 34.12 0.05
CA VAL A 30 12.42 34.13 0.68
C VAL A 30 11.74 35.49 0.49
N GLY A 31 12.50 36.58 0.43
CA GLY A 31 12.01 37.92 0.12
C GLY A 31 11.45 38.03 -1.30
N SER A 32 12.25 37.64 -2.29
CA SER A 32 11.85 37.69 -3.71
C SER A 32 10.66 36.79 -4.04
N ALA A 33 10.53 35.62 -3.38
CA ALA A 33 9.37 34.74 -3.55
C ALA A 33 8.08 35.36 -2.99
N ARG A 34 8.15 36.09 -1.87
CA ARG A 34 6.98 36.78 -1.28
C ARG A 34 6.55 37.99 -2.10
N GLU A 35 7.49 38.70 -2.69
CA GLU A 35 7.21 39.82 -3.60
C GLU A 35 6.51 39.33 -4.89
N SER A 36 6.96 38.19 -5.44
CA SER A 36 6.33 37.58 -6.62
C SER A 36 4.90 37.05 -6.39
N LEU A 37 4.56 36.64 -5.16
CA LEU A 37 3.20 36.24 -4.80
C LEU A 37 2.28 37.45 -4.60
N ALA A 38 2.80 38.55 -4.03
CA ALA A 38 2.03 39.77 -3.82
C ALA A 38 1.66 40.45 -5.15
N ASP A 39 2.56 40.43 -6.14
CA ASP A 39 2.31 40.97 -7.48
C ASP A 39 1.28 40.12 -8.27
N ALA A 40 1.25 38.81 -8.04
CA ALA A 40 0.26 37.90 -8.64
C ALA A 40 -1.15 38.06 -8.02
N GLU A 41 -1.24 38.43 -6.74
CA GLU A 41 -2.51 38.66 -6.04
C GLU A 41 -3.11 40.04 -6.38
N ALA A 42 -2.27 41.05 -6.65
CA ALA A 42 -2.71 42.37 -7.12
C ALA A 42 -3.29 42.36 -8.54
N ALA A 43 -2.88 41.41 -9.39
CA ALA A 43 -3.37 41.26 -10.78
C ALA A 43 -4.71 40.49 -10.89
N GLY A 44 -5.23 39.93 -9.80
CA GLY A 44 -6.35 38.98 -9.81
C GLY A 44 -7.72 39.51 -9.40
N SER A 45 -7.90 40.82 -9.23
CA SER A 45 -9.19 41.40 -8.80
C SER A 45 -10.12 41.69 -9.99
N PRO A 46 -11.26 40.98 -10.16
CA PRO A 46 -12.25 41.36 -11.16
C PRO A 46 -13.11 42.52 -10.64
N GLU A 47 -12.97 43.69 -11.27
CA GLU A 47 -13.97 44.76 -11.17
C GLU A 47 -15.32 44.26 -11.71
N THR A 48 -16.35 44.29 -10.87
CA THR A 48 -17.74 44.04 -11.27
C THR A 48 -18.48 45.39 -11.32
N PRO A 49 -19.05 45.81 -12.48
CA PRO A 49 -19.93 46.96 -12.49
C PRO A 49 -21.32 46.58 -11.98
N ALA A 50 -21.86 47.43 -11.12
CA ALA A 50 -23.22 47.38 -10.61
C ALA A 50 -24.25 47.63 -11.74
N SER A 51 -25.32 46.83 -11.75
CA SER A 51 -26.58 47.22 -12.39
C SER A 51 -27.74 46.80 -11.48
N ASP A 52 -28.58 47.79 -11.24
CA ASP A 52 -29.75 47.83 -10.37
C ASP A 52 -30.95 47.02 -10.89
N GLN A 53 -31.83 46.69 -9.93
CA GLN A 53 -33.30 46.59 -9.99
C GLN A 53 -33.99 45.30 -10.49
N GLU A 54 -34.64 44.65 -9.51
CA GLU A 54 -35.89 43.86 -9.57
C GLU A 54 -37.10 44.84 -9.58
N PRO A 55 -38.33 44.57 -10.13
CA PRO A 55 -39.22 43.49 -9.67
C PRO A 55 -40.30 42.85 -10.60
N ALA A 56 -40.74 41.66 -10.15
CA ALA A 56 -42.09 41.05 -10.12
C ALA A 56 -42.91 40.72 -11.41
N ALA A 57 -43.39 39.46 -11.50
CA ALA A 57 -44.75 39.00 -11.88
C ALA A 57 -44.78 37.45 -12.04
N GLU A 58 -45.39 36.68 -11.13
CA GLU A 58 -46.74 36.05 -11.16
C GLU A 58 -46.69 34.51 -11.41
N PRO A 59 -47.47 33.69 -10.66
CA PRO A 59 -47.36 32.23 -10.70
C PRO A 59 -48.34 31.59 -11.71
N VAL A 60 -47.86 30.64 -12.51
CA VAL A 60 -48.70 29.79 -13.37
C VAL A 60 -48.90 28.42 -12.73
N VAL A 61 -50.15 28.14 -12.41
CA VAL A 61 -50.71 26.87 -11.97
C VAL A 61 -50.66 25.87 -13.12
N VAL A 62 -50.14 24.66 -12.87
CA VAL A 62 -50.34 23.51 -13.77
C VAL A 62 -50.90 22.37 -12.93
N GLU A 63 -52.12 21.97 -13.24
CA GLU A 63 -52.85 20.86 -12.63
C GLU A 63 -52.28 19.49 -13.05
N PRO A 64 -52.38 18.46 -12.19
CA PRO A 64 -51.83 17.14 -12.45
C PRO A 64 -52.73 16.28 -13.34
N VAL A 65 -52.18 15.69 -14.40
CA VAL A 65 -52.84 14.60 -15.13
C VAL A 65 -52.47 13.26 -14.49
N VAL A 66 -53.48 12.66 -13.86
CA VAL A 66 -53.50 11.28 -13.36
C VAL A 66 -53.68 10.35 -14.56
N VAL A 67 -52.76 9.38 -14.72
CA VAL A 67 -53.04 8.15 -15.47
C VAL A 67 -52.73 6.97 -14.56
N GLU A 68 -53.81 6.45 -13.99
CA GLU A 68 -53.90 5.18 -13.29
C GLU A 68 -53.88 4.04 -14.31
N SER A 69 -52.98 3.07 -14.15
CA SER A 69 -53.17 1.67 -14.58
C SER A 69 -52.06 0.76 -14.05
N ALA A 70 -52.43 -0.12 -13.13
CA ALA A 70 -51.79 -1.39 -12.79
C ALA A 70 -52.93 -2.37 -12.46
N PRO A 71 -52.73 -3.70 -12.33
CA PRO A 71 -51.69 -4.59 -12.87
C PRO A 71 -52.32 -5.76 -13.67
N SER A 72 -51.52 -6.56 -14.39
CA SER A 72 -51.95 -7.91 -14.84
C SER A 72 -50.98 -8.96 -14.32
N VAL A 73 -51.50 -9.75 -13.39
CA VAL A 73 -50.98 -11.01 -12.87
C VAL A 73 -51.23 -12.10 -13.90
N ASP A 74 -50.22 -12.95 -14.18
CA ASP A 74 -50.43 -14.37 -14.49
C ASP A 74 -49.09 -15.15 -14.49
N GLU A 75 -48.82 -15.82 -13.37
CA GLU A 75 -48.13 -17.10 -13.27
C GLU A 75 -49.10 -18.02 -12.50
N PRO A 76 -49.25 -19.32 -12.82
CA PRO A 76 -48.19 -20.28 -12.51
C PRO A 76 -48.09 -21.50 -13.44
N ALA A 77 -46.90 -22.09 -13.57
CA ALA A 77 -46.76 -23.48 -13.99
C ALA A 77 -45.64 -24.19 -13.22
N VAL A 78 -46.08 -24.95 -12.23
CA VAL A 78 -45.34 -25.97 -11.49
C VAL A 78 -44.87 -27.06 -12.46
N VAL A 79 -43.58 -27.38 -12.46
CA VAL A 79 -43.09 -28.70 -12.86
C VAL A 79 -42.16 -29.21 -11.77
N GLU A 80 -42.75 -30.07 -10.94
CA GLU A 80 -42.08 -31.01 -10.05
C GLU A 80 -41.53 -32.16 -10.90
N THR A 81 -40.24 -32.49 -10.79
CA THR A 81 -39.74 -33.83 -11.17
C THR A 81 -38.36 -34.12 -10.55
N VAL A 82 -38.43 -34.94 -9.49
CA VAL A 82 -37.61 -36.13 -9.19
C VAL A 82 -36.12 -35.96 -8.84
N ALA A 83 -35.88 -36.27 -7.57
CA ALA A 83 -34.61 -36.60 -6.95
C ALA A 83 -33.84 -37.75 -7.64
N ALA A 84 -32.51 -37.63 -7.67
CA ALA A 84 -31.62 -38.79 -7.66
C ALA A 84 -30.37 -38.47 -6.82
N GLU A 85 -30.12 -39.34 -5.86
CA GLU A 85 -29.07 -39.33 -4.85
C GLU A 85 -27.64 -39.49 -5.41
N PRO A 86 -26.60 -39.15 -4.62
CA PRO A 86 -25.22 -39.03 -5.10
C PRO A 86 -24.53 -40.38 -5.27
N VAL A 87 -23.81 -40.56 -6.38
CA VAL A 87 -22.89 -41.69 -6.55
C VAL A 87 -21.56 -41.34 -5.89
N VAL A 88 -21.30 -42.02 -4.78
CA VAL A 88 -20.01 -42.16 -4.11
C VAL A 88 -19.04 -42.89 -5.04
N VAL A 89 -17.89 -42.28 -5.35
CA VAL A 89 -16.71 -43.01 -5.80
C VAL A 89 -15.59 -42.74 -4.81
N GLU A 90 -15.54 -43.59 -3.79
CA GLU A 90 -14.34 -43.80 -2.99
C GLU A 90 -13.46 -44.79 -3.77
N SER A 91 -12.28 -44.35 -4.20
CA SER A 91 -11.26 -45.27 -4.66
C SER A 91 -9.86 -44.76 -4.31
N ALA A 92 -9.31 -45.46 -3.32
CA ALA A 92 -7.91 -45.80 -3.12
C ALA A 92 -6.88 -44.68 -2.92
N ALA A 93 -6.50 -44.54 -1.65
CA ALA A 93 -5.16 -44.15 -1.26
C ALA A 93 -4.10 -45.01 -1.97
N ALA A 94 -3.09 -44.36 -2.54
CA ALA A 94 -1.80 -44.96 -2.85
C ALA A 94 -0.71 -44.06 -2.25
N GLU A 95 -0.48 -44.29 -0.96
CA GLU A 95 0.74 -43.94 -0.27
C GLU A 95 1.86 -44.79 -0.89
N THR A 96 2.84 -44.16 -1.53
CA THR A 96 4.09 -44.84 -1.89
C THR A 96 5.23 -43.97 -1.42
N ALA A 97 5.61 -44.20 -0.17
CA ALA A 97 6.92 -43.87 0.35
C ALA A 97 7.99 -44.64 -0.44
N ALA A 98 8.94 -43.92 -1.01
CA ALA A 98 10.21 -44.47 -1.45
C ALA A 98 11.32 -43.81 -0.62
N PRO A 99 12.01 -44.57 0.25
CA PRO A 99 13.12 -44.07 1.06
C PRO A 99 14.47 -44.32 0.39
N THR A 100 15.51 -43.70 0.98
CA THR A 100 16.92 -44.12 1.02
C THR A 100 17.80 -43.87 -0.21
N GLU A 101 18.58 -42.79 -0.15
CA GLU A 101 20.04 -42.89 -0.37
C GLU A 101 20.75 -42.24 0.82
N ALA A 102 20.94 -43.05 1.87
CA ALA A 102 21.91 -42.78 2.90
C ALA A 102 23.29 -43.13 2.29
N TYR A 103 24.12 -42.12 2.10
CA TYR A 103 25.52 -42.32 1.78
C TYR A 103 26.17 -43.13 2.92
N GLU A 104 26.68 -44.31 2.58
CA GLU A 104 27.55 -45.09 3.45
C GLU A 104 28.77 -44.23 3.82
N ALA A 105 28.82 -43.79 5.07
CA ALA A 105 30.08 -43.38 5.67
C ALA A 105 30.94 -44.63 5.85
N ALA A 106 31.84 -44.88 4.91
CA ALA A 106 32.91 -45.86 5.06
C ALA A 106 33.73 -45.49 6.31
N VAL A 107 33.51 -46.22 7.40
CA VAL A 107 34.30 -46.14 8.62
C VAL A 107 35.67 -46.75 8.30
N VAL A 108 36.60 -45.92 7.87
CA VAL A 108 38.03 -46.28 7.87
C VAL A 108 38.46 -46.27 9.33
N ALA A 109 38.67 -47.46 9.89
CA ALA A 109 39.24 -47.62 11.22
C ALA A 109 40.62 -46.96 11.25
N THR A 110 40.74 -45.84 11.98
CA THR A 110 42.01 -45.19 12.25
C THR A 110 42.84 -46.11 13.13
N ALA A 111 43.90 -46.70 12.58
CA ALA A 111 44.89 -47.42 13.36
C ALA A 111 45.61 -46.44 14.29
N VAL A 112 45.37 -46.56 15.59
CA VAL A 112 46.09 -45.81 16.63
C VAL A 112 47.47 -46.44 16.79
N THR A 113 48.48 -45.89 16.13
CA THR A 113 49.88 -46.12 16.51
C THR A 113 50.18 -45.35 17.80
N ALA A 114 50.64 -46.07 18.83
CA ALA A 114 51.11 -45.48 20.07
C ALA A 114 52.37 -44.64 19.82
N SER A 115 52.27 -43.33 20.01
CA SER A 115 53.41 -42.41 19.99
C SER A 115 54.11 -42.45 21.35
N GLU A 116 55.43 -42.65 21.35
CA GLU A 116 56.30 -42.48 22.52
C GLU A 116 56.13 -41.07 23.14
N PRO A 117 56.33 -40.88 24.47
CA PRO A 117 56.09 -39.60 25.11
C PRO A 117 57.23 -38.63 24.77
N GLY A 118 57.06 -37.90 23.67
CA GLY A 118 57.84 -36.72 23.38
C GLY A 118 57.53 -35.63 24.41
N VAL A 119 58.52 -35.26 25.20
CA VAL A 119 58.49 -34.10 26.10
C VAL A 119 58.48 -32.84 25.21
N GLY A 120 57.30 -32.45 24.73
CA GLY A 120 57.06 -31.28 23.89
C GLY A 120 56.24 -30.24 24.65
N ALA A 121 56.70 -29.00 24.63
CA ALA A 121 56.10 -27.86 25.31
C ALA A 121 54.57 -27.78 25.10
N TYR A 122 53.83 -27.51 26.17
CA TYR A 122 52.40 -27.17 26.13
C TYR A 122 52.23 -25.85 25.36
N GLY A 123 52.17 -25.92 24.03
CA GLY A 123 51.71 -24.83 23.20
C GLY A 123 50.23 -24.58 23.50
N ALA A 124 49.85 -23.32 23.72
CA ALA A 124 48.47 -22.93 23.89
C ALA A 124 47.65 -23.43 22.69
N GLN A 125 46.72 -24.36 22.94
CA GLN A 125 45.78 -24.82 21.92
C GLN A 125 44.87 -23.64 21.52
N PRO A 126 44.76 -23.29 20.23
CA PRO A 126 43.88 -22.20 19.81
C PRO A 126 42.43 -22.51 20.19
N ILE A 127 41.82 -21.67 21.03
CA ILE A 127 40.40 -21.74 21.32
C ILE A 127 39.66 -21.05 20.16
N PHE A 128 38.94 -21.83 19.36
CA PHE A 128 38.08 -21.29 18.31
C PHE A 128 36.80 -20.72 18.95
N VAL A 129 36.82 -19.44 19.29
CA VAL A 129 35.60 -18.72 19.64
C VAL A 129 34.75 -18.55 18.38
N GLN A 130 33.48 -18.92 18.46
CA GLN A 130 32.55 -18.63 17.38
C GLN A 130 32.38 -17.12 17.28
N ALA A 131 32.56 -16.57 16.07
CA ALA A 131 32.37 -15.15 15.84
C ALA A 131 30.90 -14.75 16.14
N PRO A 132 30.66 -13.55 16.68
CA PRO A 132 29.29 -13.05 16.85
C PRO A 132 28.51 -13.12 15.54
N GLU A 133 27.25 -13.59 15.57
CA GLU A 133 26.41 -13.63 14.37
C GLU A 133 25.92 -12.22 14.04
N ALA A 134 25.96 -11.85 12.75
CA ALA A 134 25.49 -10.55 12.28
C ALA A 134 23.99 -10.38 12.55
N PRO A 135 23.53 -9.20 13.03
CA PRO A 135 22.11 -8.96 13.27
C PRO A 135 21.31 -9.00 11.97
N ARG A 136 20.21 -9.75 11.98
CA ARG A 136 19.26 -9.83 10.87
C ARG A 136 18.41 -8.56 10.81
N PRO A 137 18.29 -7.91 9.63
CA PRO A 137 17.51 -6.69 9.52
C PRO A 137 16.01 -6.98 9.73
N ARG A 138 15.37 -6.22 10.61
CA ARG A 138 13.91 -6.28 10.80
C ARG A 138 13.18 -5.61 9.63
N GLY A 139 12.22 -6.30 9.04
CA GLY A 139 11.37 -5.78 7.95
C GLY A 139 10.09 -5.10 8.43
N ASN A 140 9.50 -4.22 7.60
CA ASN A 140 8.25 -3.51 7.91
C ASN A 140 7.01 -4.06 7.16
N ARG A 141 7.20 -4.99 6.22
CA ARG A 141 6.14 -5.44 5.30
C ARG A 141 4.95 -6.09 5.99
N ALA A 142 5.18 -6.97 6.95
CA ALA A 142 4.12 -7.62 7.71
C ALA A 142 3.32 -6.61 8.56
N ALA A 143 4.00 -5.62 9.14
CA ALA A 143 3.35 -4.54 9.88
C ALA A 143 2.52 -3.63 8.95
N ALA A 144 3.01 -3.33 7.74
CA ALA A 144 2.24 -2.62 6.74
C ALA A 144 0.96 -3.37 6.35
N GLY A 145 1.02 -4.70 6.24
CA GLY A 145 -0.18 -5.54 6.03
C GLY A 145 -1.17 -5.47 7.19
N ALA A 146 -0.71 -5.60 8.43
CA ALA A 146 -1.58 -5.52 9.61
C ALA A 146 -2.25 -4.14 9.74
N ILE A 147 -1.50 -3.06 9.50
CA ILE A 147 -2.04 -1.69 9.47
C ILE A 147 -3.01 -1.53 8.29
N GLY A 148 -2.68 -2.09 7.13
CA GLY A 148 -3.53 -2.10 5.95
C GLY A 148 -4.87 -2.80 6.18
N LEU A 149 -4.89 -3.87 7.00
CA LEU A 149 -6.13 -4.54 7.36
C LEU A 149 -7.05 -3.63 8.19
N LEU A 150 -6.49 -2.90 9.16
CA LEU A 150 -7.24 -1.89 9.90
C LEU A 150 -7.75 -0.78 8.98
N ALA A 151 -6.91 -0.31 8.05
CA ALA A 151 -7.31 0.67 7.05
C ALA A 151 -8.46 0.15 6.17
N ALA A 152 -8.44 -1.12 5.79
CA ALA A 152 -9.48 -1.75 4.97
C ALA A 152 -10.80 -1.90 5.73
N LEU A 153 -10.75 -2.23 7.02
CA LEU A 153 -11.94 -2.22 7.87
C LEU A 153 -12.52 -0.80 8.00
N SER A 154 -11.67 0.21 8.22
CA SER A 154 -12.10 1.61 8.22
C SER A 154 -12.69 2.03 6.88
N PHE A 155 -12.09 1.62 5.76
CA PHE A 155 -12.61 1.84 4.42
C PHE A 155 -14.01 1.24 4.27
N GLY A 156 -14.21 -0.02 4.65
CA GLY A 156 -15.50 -0.69 4.58
C GLY A 156 -16.58 0.02 5.40
N VAL A 157 -16.25 0.46 6.62
CA VAL A 157 -17.17 1.22 7.47
C VAL A 157 -17.55 2.55 6.83
N LEU A 158 -16.57 3.33 6.35
CA LEU A 158 -16.84 4.64 5.73
C LEU A 158 -17.60 4.49 4.41
N TYR A 159 -17.23 3.53 3.58
CA TYR A 159 -17.91 3.24 2.32
C TYR A 159 -19.36 2.80 2.55
N LEU A 160 -19.61 1.92 3.52
CA LEU A 160 -20.95 1.52 3.91
C LEU A 160 -21.77 2.70 4.47
N ALA A 161 -21.14 3.56 5.27
CA ALA A 161 -21.79 4.76 5.78
C ALA A 161 -22.20 5.72 4.64
N VAL A 162 -21.35 5.90 3.62
CA VAL A 162 -21.71 6.69 2.44
C VAL A 162 -22.82 6.02 1.63
N TRP A 163 -22.78 4.70 1.43
CA TRP A 163 -23.84 3.99 0.75
C TRP A 163 -25.19 4.21 1.43
N VAL A 164 -25.30 3.91 2.73
CA VAL A 164 -26.54 4.12 3.48
C VAL A 164 -26.92 5.61 3.52
N GLY A 165 -25.93 6.50 3.64
CA GLY A 165 -26.14 7.95 3.60
C GLY A 165 -26.77 8.43 2.30
N LEU A 166 -26.30 7.93 1.15
CA LEU A 166 -26.90 8.22 -0.16
C LEU A 166 -28.33 7.68 -0.24
N GLY A 167 -28.57 6.47 0.30
CA GLY A 167 -29.91 5.90 0.37
C GLY A 167 -30.89 6.70 1.24
N LEU A 168 -30.39 7.37 2.28
CA LEU A 168 -31.21 8.30 3.08
C LEU A 168 -31.53 9.59 2.31
N VAL A 169 -30.60 10.05 1.46
CA VAL A 169 -30.78 11.27 0.65
C VAL A 169 -31.76 11.04 -0.50
N ASP A 170 -31.71 9.87 -1.15
CA ASP A 170 -32.62 9.53 -2.25
C ASP A 170 -33.96 8.92 -1.79
N GLY A 171 -34.09 8.61 -0.50
CA GLY A 171 -35.30 8.06 0.12
C GLY A 171 -35.46 6.54 -0.01
N SER A 172 -34.49 5.82 -0.59
CA SER A 172 -34.48 4.35 -0.65
C SER A 172 -34.24 3.69 0.71
N VAL A 173 -33.62 4.40 1.65
CA VAL A 173 -33.46 4.00 3.06
C VAL A 173 -34.14 5.04 3.94
N THR A 174 -34.81 4.57 4.99
CA THR A 174 -35.44 5.40 6.02
C THR A 174 -34.80 5.13 7.38
N VAL A 175 -34.96 6.02 8.35
CA VAL A 175 -34.41 5.85 9.71
C VAL A 175 -34.83 4.52 10.35
N SER A 176 -36.04 4.05 10.09
CA SER A 176 -36.55 2.77 10.59
C SER A 176 -35.97 1.54 9.88
N SER A 177 -35.45 1.69 8.66
CA SER A 177 -34.90 0.61 7.84
C SER A 177 -33.36 0.60 7.75
N ILE A 178 -32.67 1.53 8.42
CA ILE A 178 -31.19 1.57 8.45
C ILE A 178 -30.60 0.23 8.87
N GLY A 179 -31.15 -0.39 9.92
CA GLY A 179 -30.64 -1.67 10.42
C GLY A 179 -30.73 -2.79 9.39
N THR A 180 -31.86 -2.90 8.68
CA THR A 180 -32.04 -3.90 7.62
C THR A 180 -31.21 -3.58 6.39
N ALA A 181 -31.08 -2.31 6.01
CA ALA A 181 -30.23 -1.88 4.89
C ALA A 181 -28.75 -2.20 5.13
N LEU A 182 -28.24 -1.96 6.35
CA LEU A 182 -26.87 -2.32 6.73
C LEU A 182 -26.61 -3.82 6.62
N LEU A 183 -27.53 -4.64 7.14
CA LEU A 183 -27.41 -6.10 7.08
C LEU A 183 -27.47 -6.62 5.64
N ALA A 184 -28.33 -6.04 4.79
CA ALA A 184 -28.39 -6.39 3.38
C ALA A 184 -27.10 -6.03 2.63
N ALA A 185 -26.55 -4.83 2.86
CA ALA A 185 -25.30 -4.40 2.25
C ALA A 185 -24.11 -5.28 2.66
N LEU A 186 -24.08 -5.75 3.92
CA LEU A 186 -23.06 -6.70 4.41
C LEU A 186 -23.10 -8.05 3.69
N ALA A 187 -24.22 -8.44 3.11
CA ALA A 187 -24.37 -9.69 2.35
C ALA A 187 -24.03 -9.52 0.85
N THR A 188 -23.55 -8.35 0.43
CA THR A 188 -23.42 -7.99 -0.99
C THR A 188 -21.96 -7.95 -1.45
N TRP A 189 -21.67 -8.41 -2.68
CA TRP A 189 -20.32 -8.34 -3.25
C TRP A 189 -19.87 -6.89 -3.50
N SER A 190 -20.81 -5.99 -3.80
CA SER A 190 -20.57 -4.54 -3.97
C SER A 190 -19.97 -3.86 -2.74
N LEU A 191 -20.05 -4.46 -1.55
CA LEU A 191 -19.34 -3.97 -0.36
C LEU A 191 -17.93 -4.58 -0.26
N TRP A 192 -17.83 -5.90 -0.37
CA TRP A 192 -16.59 -6.61 -0.04
C TRP A 192 -15.52 -6.51 -1.13
N VAL A 193 -15.90 -6.47 -2.41
CA VAL A 193 -14.91 -6.38 -3.51
C VAL A 193 -14.08 -5.09 -3.42
N PRO A 194 -14.68 -3.88 -3.25
CA PRO A 194 -13.90 -2.66 -3.04
C PRO A 194 -12.98 -2.72 -1.83
N VAL A 195 -13.45 -3.28 -0.71
CA VAL A 195 -12.69 -3.42 0.54
C VAL A 195 -11.46 -4.30 0.34
N VAL A 196 -11.62 -5.44 -0.33
CA VAL A 196 -10.53 -6.38 -0.61
C VAL A 196 -9.54 -5.79 -1.61
N VAL A 197 -10.02 -5.16 -2.68
CA VAL A 197 -9.17 -4.51 -3.68
C VAL A 197 -8.37 -3.37 -3.03
N PHE A 198 -9.00 -2.55 -2.20
CA PHE A 198 -8.33 -1.52 -1.40
C PHE A 198 -7.25 -2.11 -0.50
N PHE A 199 -7.55 -3.18 0.24
CA PHE A 199 -6.58 -3.86 1.11
C PHE A 199 -5.37 -4.35 0.32
N ILE A 200 -5.59 -5.03 -0.80
CA ILE A 200 -4.53 -5.56 -1.66
C ILE A 200 -3.68 -4.41 -2.21
N ALA A 201 -4.31 -3.36 -2.74
CA ALA A 201 -3.61 -2.20 -3.28
C ALA A 201 -2.77 -1.48 -2.21
N PHE A 202 -3.33 -1.23 -1.02
CA PHE A 202 -2.62 -0.63 0.10
C PHE A 202 -1.45 -1.51 0.56
N TRP A 203 -1.67 -2.82 0.69
CA TRP A 203 -0.64 -3.76 1.12
C TRP A 203 0.51 -3.86 0.12
N LEU A 204 0.20 -3.98 -1.17
CA LEU A 204 1.18 -3.99 -2.25
C LEU A 204 1.98 -2.69 -2.26
N LEU A 205 1.30 -1.54 -2.12
CA LEU A 205 1.98 -0.26 -2.01
C LEU A 205 2.94 -0.22 -0.82
N GLY A 206 2.49 -0.67 0.35
CA GLY A 206 3.32 -0.79 1.55
C GLY A 206 4.49 -1.76 1.39
N ALA A 207 4.31 -2.85 0.65
CA ALA A 207 5.36 -3.82 0.36
C ALA A 207 6.44 -3.25 -0.59
N ILE A 208 6.03 -2.44 -1.57
CA ILE A 208 6.90 -1.77 -2.54
C ILE A 208 7.65 -0.62 -1.87
N ILE A 209 6.93 0.30 -1.21
CA ILE A 209 7.51 1.48 -0.58
C ILE A 209 8.35 1.10 0.66
N ASN A 210 7.93 0.09 1.43
CA ASN A 210 8.58 -0.50 2.62
C ASN A 210 8.94 0.50 3.75
N ARG A 211 9.92 1.37 3.49
CA ARG A 211 10.45 2.42 4.40
C ARG A 211 10.40 3.82 3.80
N GLY A 212 9.69 4.01 2.69
CA GLY A 212 9.59 5.31 2.04
C GLY A 212 8.98 6.38 2.95
N ARG A 213 9.34 7.62 2.64
CA ARG A 213 8.89 8.81 3.36
C ARG A 213 7.37 8.98 3.20
N TRP A 214 6.75 9.69 4.15
CA TRP A 214 5.32 9.99 4.09
C TRP A 214 4.85 10.55 2.73
N ALA A 215 5.66 11.41 2.09
CA ALA A 215 5.35 11.95 0.76
C ALA A 215 5.09 10.89 -0.31
N ALA A 216 5.73 9.72 -0.24
CA ALA A 216 5.48 8.63 -1.19
C ALA A 216 4.05 8.08 -1.04
N TRP A 217 3.52 8.01 0.18
CA TRP A 217 2.13 7.60 0.44
C TRP A 217 1.11 8.61 -0.06
N VAL A 218 1.46 9.89 -0.07
CA VAL A 218 0.61 10.94 -0.63
C VAL A 218 0.50 10.82 -2.16
N ILE A 219 1.64 10.66 -2.83
CA ILE A 219 1.69 10.59 -4.30
C ILE A 219 1.08 9.28 -4.78
N PHE A 220 1.57 8.16 -4.28
CA PHE A 220 1.10 6.84 -4.72
C PHE A 220 -0.22 6.43 -4.08
N GLY A 221 -0.71 7.15 -3.06
CA GLY A 221 -2.06 6.98 -2.53
C GLY A 221 -3.15 7.24 -3.58
N LEU A 222 -2.84 8.02 -4.62
CA LEU A 222 -3.71 8.19 -5.78
C LEU A 222 -3.98 6.86 -6.49
N LEU A 223 -2.96 5.98 -6.60
CA LEU A 223 -3.12 4.66 -7.21
C LEU A 223 -4.02 3.75 -6.37
N VAL A 224 -3.95 3.85 -5.04
CA VAL A 224 -4.82 3.09 -4.14
C VAL A 224 -6.25 3.60 -4.19
N GLY A 225 -6.45 4.93 -4.26
CA GLY A 225 -7.77 5.52 -4.54
C GLY A 225 -8.34 5.04 -5.87
N ALA A 226 -7.54 5.04 -6.94
CA ALA A 226 -7.94 4.52 -8.25
C ALA A 226 -8.27 3.01 -8.21
N ALA A 227 -7.50 2.23 -7.44
CA ALA A 227 -7.80 0.81 -7.22
C ALA A 227 -9.12 0.62 -6.45
N ALA A 228 -9.42 1.44 -5.44
CA ALA A 228 -10.68 1.38 -4.71
C ALA A 228 -11.88 1.73 -5.61
N TYR A 229 -11.72 2.71 -6.50
CA TYR A 229 -12.68 3.02 -7.55
C TYR A 229 -12.88 1.85 -8.53
N GLY A 230 -11.80 1.26 -9.03
CA GLY A 230 -11.88 0.06 -9.87
C GLY A 230 -12.53 -1.12 -9.13
N GLY A 231 -12.26 -1.24 -7.83
CA GLY A 231 -12.90 -2.19 -6.93
C GLY A 231 -14.42 -1.97 -6.81
N HIS A 232 -14.88 -0.72 -6.81
CA HIS A 232 -16.31 -0.39 -6.89
C HIS A 232 -16.94 -0.94 -8.17
N LEU A 233 -16.37 -0.60 -9.32
CA LEU A 233 -16.86 -1.08 -10.61
C LEU A 233 -16.85 -2.61 -10.68
N LEU A 234 -15.77 -3.24 -10.24
CA LEU A 234 -15.64 -4.69 -10.18
C LEU A 234 -16.69 -5.30 -9.24
N GLY A 235 -16.97 -4.67 -8.10
CA GLY A 235 -18.01 -5.09 -7.18
C GLY A 235 -19.40 -5.11 -7.83
N GLN A 236 -19.72 -4.11 -8.65
CA GLN A 236 -20.98 -4.09 -9.41
C GLN A 236 -21.04 -5.22 -10.44
N LEU A 237 -19.93 -5.53 -11.12
CA LEU A 237 -19.83 -6.64 -12.07
C LEU A 237 -19.91 -8.02 -11.41
N PHE A 238 -19.47 -8.15 -10.16
CA PHE A 238 -19.66 -9.39 -9.40
C PHE A 238 -21.10 -9.51 -8.88
N GLN A 239 -21.72 -8.38 -8.55
CA GLN A 239 -23.09 -8.32 -8.09
C GLN A 239 -24.10 -8.62 -9.21
N ALA A 240 -23.84 -8.12 -10.42
CA ALA A 240 -24.53 -8.48 -11.66
C ALA A 240 -23.62 -9.42 -12.46
N PRO A 241 -23.69 -10.75 -12.24
CA PRO A 241 -22.66 -11.71 -12.61
C PRO A 241 -22.10 -11.50 -14.02
N PHE A 242 -20.92 -10.89 -14.14
CA PHE A 242 -20.42 -10.43 -15.45
C PHE A 242 -20.23 -11.57 -16.47
N TRP A 243 -20.07 -12.81 -16.01
CA TRP A 243 -19.98 -14.00 -16.86
C TRP A 243 -21.31 -14.40 -17.53
N THR A 244 -22.43 -13.82 -17.12
CA THR A 244 -23.73 -13.97 -17.78
C THR A 244 -24.09 -12.79 -18.67
N LEU A 245 -23.30 -11.72 -18.64
CA LEU A 245 -23.54 -10.51 -19.42
C LEU A 245 -22.83 -10.60 -20.78
N THR A 246 -23.46 -10.03 -21.80
CA THR A 246 -22.79 -9.70 -23.06
C THR A 246 -21.81 -8.54 -22.84
N ALA A 247 -20.87 -8.36 -23.78
CA ALA A 247 -19.90 -7.26 -23.70
C ALA A 247 -20.58 -5.87 -23.69
N GLN A 248 -21.70 -5.71 -24.39
CA GLN A 248 -22.43 -4.45 -24.44
C GLN A 248 -23.18 -4.17 -23.13
N GLU A 249 -23.89 -5.15 -22.58
CA GLU A 249 -24.56 -5.02 -21.27
C GLU A 249 -23.56 -4.73 -20.15
N GLY A 250 -22.39 -5.38 -20.19
CA GLY A 250 -21.30 -5.09 -19.27
C GLY A 250 -20.77 -3.66 -19.41
N ALA A 251 -20.65 -3.14 -20.63
CA ALA A 251 -20.21 -1.77 -20.89
C ALA A 251 -21.23 -0.75 -20.40
N GLU A 252 -22.53 -0.96 -20.66
CA GLU A 252 -23.62 -0.10 -20.20
C GLU A 252 -23.68 -0.06 -18.65
N LEU A 253 -23.49 -1.22 -18.00
CA LEU A 253 -23.40 -1.30 -16.54
C LEU A 253 -22.21 -0.48 -16.00
N VAL A 254 -21.03 -0.63 -16.59
CA VAL A 254 -19.84 0.13 -16.17
C VAL A 254 -20.05 1.62 -16.39
N GLU A 255 -20.55 2.01 -17.56
CA GLU A 255 -20.78 3.42 -17.94
C GLU A 255 -21.70 4.13 -16.95
N GLY A 256 -22.80 3.47 -16.55
CA GLY A 256 -23.71 3.98 -15.53
C GLY A 256 -23.07 4.16 -14.14
N GLN A 257 -21.96 3.46 -13.87
CA GLN A 257 -21.27 3.50 -12.59
C GLN A 257 -20.01 4.37 -12.58
N LEU A 258 -19.52 4.82 -13.74
CA LEU A 258 -18.27 5.58 -13.83
C LEU A 258 -18.27 6.85 -12.98
N LEU A 259 -19.42 7.52 -12.92
CA LEU A 259 -19.63 8.76 -12.17
C LEU A 259 -20.63 8.60 -11.04
N ALA A 260 -20.92 7.36 -10.62
CA ALA A 260 -21.79 7.13 -9.48
C ALA A 260 -21.18 7.80 -8.24
N PRO A 261 -21.99 8.52 -7.42
CA PRO A 261 -21.49 9.19 -6.22
C PRO A 261 -20.72 8.25 -5.28
N LEU A 262 -21.15 6.99 -5.20
CA LEU A 262 -20.51 5.96 -4.39
C LEU A 262 -19.14 5.54 -4.95
N ALA A 263 -18.95 5.54 -6.28
CA ALA A 263 -17.66 5.28 -6.91
C ALA A 263 -16.65 6.41 -6.61
N ILE A 264 -17.11 7.67 -6.68
CA ILE A 264 -16.31 8.85 -6.32
C ILE A 264 -15.93 8.79 -4.83
N ALA A 265 -16.88 8.42 -3.96
CA ALA A 265 -16.61 8.23 -2.55
C ALA A 265 -15.56 7.14 -2.30
N ALA A 266 -15.62 6.00 -3.00
CA ALA A 266 -14.61 4.95 -2.91
C ALA A 266 -13.21 5.47 -3.25
N PHE A 267 -13.09 6.28 -4.31
CA PHE A 267 -11.82 6.91 -4.69
C PHE A 267 -11.28 7.81 -3.58
N ILE A 268 -12.10 8.75 -3.10
CA ILE A 268 -11.69 9.74 -2.11
C ILE A 268 -11.32 9.06 -0.79
N ILE A 269 -12.20 8.21 -0.26
CA ILE A 269 -11.96 7.48 0.99
C ILE A 269 -10.71 6.62 0.88
N GLY A 270 -10.54 5.90 -0.23
CA GLY A 270 -9.36 5.08 -0.48
C GLY A 270 -8.07 5.91 -0.49
N ARG A 271 -8.06 7.06 -1.17
CA ARG A 271 -6.91 7.98 -1.17
C ARG A 271 -6.61 8.49 0.23
N GLU A 272 -7.59 9.04 0.93
CA GLU A 272 -7.39 9.67 2.23
C GLU A 272 -6.93 8.67 3.28
N LEU A 273 -7.57 7.49 3.37
CA LEU A 273 -7.12 6.43 4.29
C LEU A 273 -5.70 5.97 3.97
N THR A 274 -5.32 5.92 2.69
CA THR A 274 -3.95 5.57 2.32
C THR A 274 -2.94 6.58 2.84
N ILE A 275 -3.27 7.87 2.83
CA ILE A 275 -2.42 8.94 3.36
C ILE A 275 -2.28 8.82 4.88
N TRP A 276 -3.41 8.71 5.59
CA TRP A 276 -3.44 8.67 7.06
C TRP A 276 -2.78 7.41 7.60
N PHE A 277 -3.18 6.22 7.14
CA PHE A 277 -2.59 4.97 7.60
C PHE A 277 -1.18 4.76 7.04
N GLY A 278 -0.90 5.25 5.83
CA GLY A 278 0.45 5.26 5.27
C GLY A 278 1.45 6.07 6.10
N SER A 279 1.00 7.19 6.69
CA SER A 279 1.82 7.97 7.62
C SER A 279 2.23 7.16 8.85
N TRP A 280 1.31 6.35 9.39
CA TRP A 280 1.60 5.47 10.52
C TRP A 280 2.58 4.35 10.14
N VAL A 281 2.41 3.74 8.96
CA VAL A 281 3.36 2.74 8.42
C VAL A 281 4.75 3.35 8.25
N ALA A 282 4.84 4.57 7.72
CA ALA A 282 6.11 5.28 7.52
C ALA A 282 6.80 5.61 8.85
N ALA A 283 6.06 6.10 9.85
CA ALA A 283 6.59 6.38 11.18
C ALA A 283 7.17 5.13 11.85
N ARG A 284 6.46 3.99 11.74
CA ARG A 284 6.95 2.71 12.24
C ARG A 284 8.19 2.23 11.48
N GLY A 285 8.20 2.37 10.15
CA GLY A 285 9.33 2.01 9.30
C GLY A 285 10.61 2.78 9.65
N LYS A 286 10.49 4.07 10.02
CA LYS A 286 11.59 4.89 10.51
C LYS A 286 12.18 4.31 11.81
N ARG A 287 11.33 4.04 12.80
CA ARG A 287 11.76 3.45 14.09
C ARG A 287 12.46 2.10 13.92
N MET A 288 11.97 1.24 13.03
CA MET A 288 12.62 -0.06 12.77
C MET A 288 13.98 0.11 12.10
N THR A 289 14.16 1.15 11.29
CA THR A 289 15.45 1.46 10.68
C THR A 289 16.45 1.92 11.74
N GLU A 290 16.03 2.78 12.68
CA GLU A 290 16.87 3.22 13.81
C GLU A 290 17.34 2.04 14.66
N LEU A 291 16.43 1.12 15.02
CA LEU A 291 16.77 -0.09 15.78
C LEU A 291 17.72 -1.01 15.02
N ASN A 292 17.54 -1.16 13.71
CA ASN A 292 18.44 -1.98 12.88
C ASN A 292 19.85 -1.36 12.80
N VAL A 293 19.93 -0.02 12.76
CA VAL A 293 21.21 0.71 12.73
C VAL A 293 21.90 0.61 14.10
N GLU A 294 21.17 0.74 15.21
CA GLU A 294 21.70 0.58 16.55
C GLU A 294 22.25 -0.84 16.77
N ALA A 295 21.48 -1.87 16.42
CA ALA A 295 21.93 -3.26 16.49
C ALA A 295 23.20 -3.51 15.64
N ARG A 296 23.33 -2.83 14.49
CA ARG A 296 24.53 -2.90 13.65
C ARG A 296 25.74 -2.25 14.33
N ARG A 297 25.57 -1.07 14.92
CA ARG A 297 26.65 -0.37 15.65
C ARG A 297 27.10 -1.13 16.89
N GLU A 298 26.17 -1.78 17.60
CA GLU A 298 26.52 -2.64 18.73
C GLU A 298 27.33 -3.86 18.28
N TYR A 299 26.92 -4.47 17.18
CA TYR A 299 27.67 -5.55 16.55
C TYR A 299 29.08 -5.12 16.10
N GLU A 300 29.22 -3.93 15.51
CA GLU A 300 30.54 -3.38 15.16
C GLU A 300 31.40 -3.13 16.40
N ARG A 301 30.81 -2.59 17.48
CA ARG A 301 31.49 -2.38 18.76
C ARG A 301 31.97 -3.69 19.40
N THR A 302 31.19 -4.78 19.30
CA THR A 302 31.62 -6.08 19.83
C THR A 302 32.69 -6.74 18.97
N LEU A 303 32.72 -6.48 17.66
CA LEU A 303 33.81 -6.89 16.79
C LEU A 303 35.11 -6.14 17.09
N GLU A 304 35.03 -4.82 17.29
CA GLU A 304 36.19 -3.98 17.63
C GLU A 304 36.79 -4.32 19.00
N ALA A 305 35.95 -4.69 19.98
CA ALA A 305 36.41 -5.05 21.33
C ALA A 305 37.25 -6.33 21.37
N GLY A 306 37.18 -7.19 20.35
CA GLY A 306 37.93 -8.44 20.26
C GLY A 306 37.57 -9.47 21.34
N PRO A 307 38.19 -10.66 21.30
CA PRO A 307 37.91 -11.72 22.28
C PRO A 307 38.42 -11.35 23.68
N GLN A 308 37.50 -11.19 24.63
CA GLN A 308 37.85 -10.96 26.03
C GLN A 308 38.06 -12.30 26.76
N LEU A 309 39.30 -12.59 27.15
CA LEU A 309 39.60 -13.70 28.05
C LEU A 309 39.20 -13.27 29.47
N HIS A 310 38.06 -13.78 29.97
CA HIS A 310 37.73 -13.64 31.38
C HIS A 310 38.73 -14.47 32.22
N GLN A 311 39.72 -13.80 32.79
CA GLN A 311 40.56 -14.37 33.85
C GLN A 311 39.74 -14.35 35.15
N TYR A 312 39.32 -15.53 35.58
CA TYR A 312 38.75 -15.78 36.91
C TYR A 312 39.85 -15.84 37.97
#